data_AF-A0A517SNY2-F1
#
_entry.id   AF-A0A517SNY2-F1
#
_cell.length_a   1.000
_cell.length_b   1.000
_cell.length_c   1.000
_cell.angle_alpha   90.00
_cell.angle_beta   90.00
_cell.angle_gamma   90.00
#
_symmetry.space_group_name_H-M   'P 1'
#
loop_
_entity.id
_entity.type
_entity.pdbx_description
1 polymer ?
#
loop_
_entity_poly.entity_id
_entity_poly.type
_entity_poly.pdbx_seq_one_letter_code
_entity_poly.pdbx_strand_id
1 'polypeptide(L)'
;MADPLTQQSAWKDLNTHYDQIGSLHLRELFTDDPNRGQTFSLDAVGVHLDYSKNRINSETMSLLIALANQADLPARIEAMMSGEKINVTENRAVLHTALRAPKGADIRVDGENVVPGVHDVLERMGHFCNAITSGQWTGATGKPIRNVVNIGIGGSDLGPVMAYQALRHYSNRSLTMRFVSNVDGTDFAEATLGLDPAETLFIIASKTFTTQETMTNAITARDWLLSGLNADQSAVAKHFVALSTNAEQVTAFGIDTDNMFGFWDWVGGRYSMDAAIGLSTMLAIGPENFAEMLSGFREMDEHYRTAPLAQNLPVIMGLLTVWYTNFFGAQTTAVLPYDQYLHRFPAYLQQLTMESNGKSVRLDNQQVDYATSPVYWGEPGTNGQHSFYQLIHQGTHLIPCDFIAFAKSLNAIGDHHDKLNANVFAQGEALAMGKTLQEVLDEGTPESLAPHRVFAGNRPSNTLLIEKLTPAVLGKLIALYEHSVYTQGVIWQINPFDQWGVELGKVLAKRIIPELESDSADLQHDSSTNQLIERYRSMKG
;
A
#
# COMPACT_ATOMS: atom_id res chain seq x y z
N MET A 1 -6.32 18.92 -28.52
CA MET A 1 -6.52 17.92 -27.46
C MET A 1 -5.86 16.65 -27.96
N ALA A 2 -5.11 15.94 -27.11
CA ALA A 2 -4.59 14.63 -27.48
C ALA A 2 -5.76 13.67 -27.76
N ASP A 3 -5.58 12.72 -28.67
CA ASP A 3 -6.59 11.70 -28.91
C ASP A 3 -6.83 10.87 -27.63
N PRO A 4 -8.07 10.42 -27.36
CA PRO A 4 -8.37 9.50 -26.26
C PRO A 4 -7.40 8.31 -26.27
N LEU A 5 -7.01 7.79 -25.09
CA LEU A 5 -6.06 6.69 -24.96
C LEU A 5 -6.35 5.53 -25.93
N THR A 6 -7.60 5.11 -26.03
CA THR A 6 -8.07 4.01 -26.89
C THR A 6 -7.93 4.27 -28.38
N GLN A 7 -7.75 5.53 -28.77
CA GLN A 7 -7.59 5.98 -30.16
C GLN A 7 -6.12 6.20 -30.56
N GLN A 8 -5.20 6.17 -29.60
CA GLN A 8 -3.77 6.35 -29.83
C GLN A 8 -3.19 5.17 -30.63
N SER A 9 -2.16 5.44 -31.42
CA SER A 9 -1.52 4.44 -32.28
C SER A 9 -0.98 3.25 -31.50
N ALA A 10 -0.21 3.47 -30.42
CA ALA A 10 0.35 2.37 -29.64
C ALA A 10 -0.73 1.49 -29.00
N TRP A 11 -1.88 2.08 -28.63
CA TRP A 11 -3.02 1.31 -28.12
C TRP A 11 -3.66 0.43 -29.20
N LYS A 12 -3.83 0.95 -30.42
CA LYS A 12 -4.34 0.19 -31.57
C LYS A 12 -3.39 -0.92 -31.98
N ASP A 13 -2.09 -0.67 -31.94
CA ASP A 13 -1.06 -1.66 -32.20
C ASP A 13 -1.10 -2.78 -31.15
N LEU A 14 -1.27 -2.44 -29.86
CA LEU A 14 -1.44 -3.42 -28.79
C LEU A 14 -2.73 -4.25 -28.94
N ASN A 15 -3.85 -3.67 -29.39
CA ASN A 15 -5.06 -4.44 -29.68
C ASN A 15 -4.82 -5.45 -30.82
N THR A 16 -4.20 -4.99 -31.90
CA THR A 16 -3.86 -5.84 -33.05
C THR A 16 -2.91 -6.97 -32.63
N HIS A 17 -1.95 -6.66 -31.75
CA HIS A 17 -1.02 -7.62 -31.19
C HIS A 17 -1.69 -8.61 -30.24
N TYR A 18 -2.62 -8.13 -29.41
CA TYR A 18 -3.45 -8.99 -28.55
C TYR A 18 -4.24 -10.02 -29.36
N ASP A 19 -4.83 -9.63 -30.49
CA ASP A 19 -5.54 -10.57 -31.38
C ASP A 19 -4.64 -11.69 -31.91
N GLN A 20 -3.32 -11.47 -31.98
CA GLN A 20 -2.33 -12.44 -32.44
C GLN A 20 -1.82 -13.35 -31.31
N ILE A 21 -1.55 -12.79 -30.13
CA ILE A 21 -0.90 -13.54 -29.03
C ILE A 21 -1.86 -13.99 -27.92
N GLY A 22 -3.09 -13.46 -27.91
CA GLY A 22 -4.08 -13.65 -26.85
C GLY A 22 -4.60 -15.08 -26.70
N SER A 23 -4.33 -15.97 -27.67
CA SER A 23 -4.60 -17.41 -27.58
C SER A 23 -3.36 -18.26 -27.29
N LEU A 24 -2.15 -17.70 -27.38
CA LEU A 24 -0.91 -18.44 -27.14
C LEU A 24 -0.83 -18.91 -25.68
N HIS A 25 -0.30 -20.11 -25.52
CA HIS A 25 -0.11 -20.74 -24.22
C HIS A 25 1.31 -20.52 -23.69
N LEU A 26 1.48 -20.28 -22.39
CA LEU A 26 2.81 -20.12 -21.76
C LEU A 26 3.76 -21.30 -22.07
N ARG A 27 3.28 -22.54 -22.04
CA ARG A 27 4.04 -23.73 -22.51
C ARG A 27 4.68 -23.53 -23.90
N GLU A 28 3.92 -23.01 -24.87
CA GLU A 28 4.43 -22.75 -26.23
C GLU A 28 5.49 -21.65 -26.20
N LEU A 29 5.21 -20.55 -25.51
CA LEU A 29 6.15 -19.42 -25.37
C LEU A 29 7.50 -19.82 -24.73
N PHE A 30 7.49 -20.74 -23.75
CA PHE A 30 8.72 -21.28 -23.13
C PHE A 30 9.40 -22.34 -23.99
N THR A 31 8.66 -23.05 -24.84
CA THR A 31 9.23 -24.03 -25.78
C THR A 31 9.94 -23.32 -26.93
N ASP A 32 9.33 -22.24 -27.45
CA ASP A 32 9.85 -21.46 -28.57
C ASP A 32 11.06 -20.59 -28.19
N ASP A 33 11.15 -20.16 -26.93
CA ASP A 33 12.30 -19.45 -26.36
C ASP A 33 12.83 -20.18 -25.10
N PRO A 34 13.79 -21.11 -25.25
CA PRO A 34 14.39 -21.80 -24.11
C PRO A 34 15.13 -20.86 -23.12
N ASN A 35 15.48 -19.65 -23.54
CA ASN A 35 16.13 -18.64 -22.70
C ASN A 35 15.12 -17.61 -22.16
N ARG A 36 13.81 -17.85 -22.29
CA ARG A 36 12.74 -16.92 -21.90
C ARG A 36 12.85 -16.46 -20.45
N GLY A 37 13.21 -17.38 -19.56
CA GLY A 37 13.41 -17.09 -18.14
C GLY A 37 14.47 -16.01 -17.91
N GLN A 38 15.57 -16.04 -18.68
CA GLN A 38 16.59 -14.99 -18.63
C GLN A 38 16.13 -13.72 -19.38
N THR A 39 15.54 -13.87 -20.56
CA THR A 39 15.09 -12.76 -21.42
C THR A 39 14.09 -11.84 -20.72
N PHE A 40 13.12 -12.43 -20.01
CA PHE A 40 12.07 -11.70 -19.30
C PHE A 40 12.32 -11.73 -17.78
N SER A 41 13.54 -11.34 -17.42
CA SER A 41 13.93 -11.06 -16.04
C SER A 41 14.72 -9.76 -15.95
N LEU A 42 14.70 -9.10 -14.80
CA LEU A 42 15.46 -7.89 -14.53
C LEU A 42 15.97 -7.89 -13.09
N ASP A 43 17.24 -7.51 -12.93
CA ASP A 43 17.86 -7.28 -11.63
C ASP A 43 18.15 -5.79 -11.47
N ALA A 44 17.56 -5.17 -10.46
CA ALA A 44 17.90 -3.80 -10.08
C ALA A 44 17.75 -3.59 -8.58
N VAL A 45 18.65 -2.78 -8.00
CA VAL A 45 18.63 -2.37 -6.58
C VAL A 45 18.46 -3.53 -5.57
N GLY A 46 18.92 -4.74 -5.92
CA GLY A 46 18.83 -5.94 -5.09
C GLY A 46 17.49 -6.67 -5.15
N VAL A 47 16.65 -6.37 -6.15
CA VAL A 47 15.40 -7.05 -6.46
C VAL A 47 15.52 -7.74 -7.81
N HIS A 48 15.29 -9.06 -7.83
CA HIS A 48 15.15 -9.82 -9.07
C HIS A 48 13.66 -9.94 -9.41
N LEU A 49 13.26 -9.42 -10.58
CA LEU A 49 11.92 -9.58 -11.13
C LEU A 49 11.97 -10.61 -12.26
N ASP A 50 11.39 -11.79 -12.04
CA ASP A 50 11.02 -12.74 -13.10
C ASP A 50 9.59 -12.39 -13.56
N TYR A 51 9.46 -11.90 -14.78
CA TYR A 51 8.18 -11.64 -15.45
C TYR A 51 7.99 -12.51 -16.69
N SER A 52 8.74 -13.62 -16.80
CA SER A 52 8.71 -14.55 -17.93
C SER A 52 7.42 -15.37 -18.03
N LYS A 53 6.76 -15.58 -16.89
CA LYS A 53 5.46 -16.29 -16.79
C LYS A 53 4.28 -15.37 -17.09
N ASN A 54 4.50 -14.38 -17.95
CA ASN A 54 3.47 -13.51 -18.51
C ASN A 54 3.20 -13.86 -19.97
N ARG A 55 1.98 -13.62 -20.43
CA ARG A 55 1.54 -13.89 -21.82
C ARG A 55 2.00 -12.76 -22.73
N ILE A 56 3.31 -12.71 -22.95
CA ILE A 56 4.05 -11.65 -23.64
C ILE A 56 5.17 -12.23 -24.53
N ASN A 57 5.65 -11.46 -25.49
CA ASN A 57 6.89 -11.70 -26.24
C ASN A 57 7.66 -10.36 -26.40
N SER A 58 8.79 -10.37 -27.10
CA SER A 58 9.63 -9.17 -27.27
C SER A 58 8.91 -8.04 -28.00
N GLU A 59 8.02 -8.36 -28.94
CA GLU A 59 7.15 -7.39 -29.61
C GLU A 59 6.15 -6.78 -28.63
N THR A 60 5.51 -7.59 -27.78
CA THR A 60 4.60 -7.12 -26.73
C THR A 60 5.26 -6.08 -25.86
N MET A 61 6.48 -6.37 -25.37
CA MET A 61 7.21 -5.44 -24.53
C MET A 61 7.61 -4.18 -25.29
N SER A 62 8.01 -4.30 -26.56
CA SER A 62 8.32 -3.14 -27.40
C SER A 62 7.10 -2.23 -27.59
N LEU A 63 5.91 -2.80 -27.81
CA LEU A 63 4.66 -2.05 -27.95
C LEU A 63 4.20 -1.42 -26.64
N LEU A 64 4.34 -2.13 -25.50
CA LEU A 64 4.06 -1.56 -24.18
C LEU A 64 4.98 -0.38 -23.84
N ILE A 65 6.26 -0.48 -24.19
CA ILE A 65 7.21 0.63 -24.04
C ILE A 65 6.89 1.77 -25.01
N ALA A 66 6.43 1.48 -26.23
CA ALA A 66 5.95 2.50 -27.16
C ALA A 66 4.73 3.25 -26.59
N LEU A 67 3.78 2.55 -25.94
CA LEU A 67 2.66 3.16 -25.24
C LEU A 67 3.14 4.09 -24.11
N ALA A 68 4.11 3.65 -23.31
CA ALA A 68 4.71 4.49 -22.25
C ALA A 68 5.37 5.77 -22.79
N ASN A 69 6.09 5.66 -23.91
CA ASN A 69 6.67 6.82 -24.58
C ASN A 69 5.59 7.74 -25.16
N GLN A 70 4.53 7.19 -25.75
CA GLN A 70 3.41 7.99 -26.27
C GLN A 70 2.63 8.73 -25.17
N ALA A 71 2.55 8.15 -23.97
CA ALA A 71 1.98 8.79 -22.78
C ALA A 71 2.93 9.82 -22.13
N ASP A 72 4.13 10.02 -22.70
CA ASP A 72 5.18 10.91 -22.19
C ASP A 72 5.61 10.58 -20.76
N LEU A 73 5.67 9.28 -20.43
CA LEU A 73 6.00 8.80 -19.09
C LEU A 73 7.31 9.38 -18.54
N PRO A 74 8.43 9.47 -19.29
CA PRO A 74 9.66 10.07 -18.77
C PRO A 74 9.49 11.52 -18.27
N ALA A 75 8.78 12.36 -19.03
CA ALA A 75 8.52 13.74 -18.59
C ALA A 75 7.59 13.78 -17.37
N ARG A 76 6.61 12.87 -17.30
CA ARG A 76 5.72 12.75 -16.13
C ARG A 76 6.46 12.31 -14.88
N ILE A 77 7.44 11.41 -15.00
CA ILE A 77 8.33 11.03 -13.89
C ILE A 77 9.10 12.25 -13.40
N GLU A 78 9.74 12.99 -14.31
CA GLU A 78 10.48 14.20 -13.95
C GLU A 78 9.58 15.27 -13.30
N ALA A 79 8.36 15.48 -13.79
CA ALA A 79 7.40 16.41 -13.20
C ALA A 79 7.04 16.06 -11.75
N MET A 80 6.90 14.77 -11.45
CA MET A 80 6.71 14.31 -10.06
C MET A 80 7.96 14.56 -9.22
N MET A 81 9.13 14.14 -9.73
CA MET A 81 10.40 14.23 -8.99
C MET A 81 10.87 15.67 -8.75
N SER A 82 10.46 16.62 -9.59
CA SER A 82 10.84 18.04 -9.50
C SER A 82 9.89 18.88 -8.65
N GLY A 83 8.71 18.35 -8.29
CA GLY A 83 7.74 19.06 -7.46
C GLY A 83 6.69 19.85 -8.23
N GLU A 84 6.47 19.55 -9.51
CA GLU A 84 5.36 20.15 -10.25
C GLU A 84 4.00 19.77 -9.66
N LYS A 85 3.01 20.65 -9.87
CA LYS A 85 1.65 20.48 -9.36
C LYS A 85 0.84 19.49 -10.20
N ILE A 86 1.27 18.23 -10.20
CA ILE A 86 0.67 17.15 -11.01
C ILE A 86 -0.64 16.60 -10.42
N ASN A 87 -0.94 16.86 -9.15
CA ASN A 87 -2.28 16.65 -8.60
C ASN A 87 -3.16 17.84 -9.00
N VAL A 88 -3.63 17.81 -10.24
CA VAL A 88 -4.29 18.95 -10.89
C VAL A 88 -5.63 19.33 -10.26
N THR A 89 -6.38 18.35 -9.73
CA THR A 89 -7.71 18.61 -9.15
C THR A 89 -7.63 19.33 -7.82
N GLU A 90 -6.53 19.17 -7.10
CA GLU A 90 -6.27 19.86 -5.83
C GLU A 90 -5.23 20.98 -5.96
N ASN A 91 -4.66 21.17 -7.15
CA ASN A 91 -3.57 22.11 -7.43
C ASN A 91 -2.36 21.94 -6.48
N ARG A 92 -1.91 20.69 -6.30
CA ARG A 92 -0.83 20.33 -5.36
C ARG A 92 0.32 19.62 -6.05
N ALA A 93 1.52 19.82 -5.50
CA ALA A 93 2.67 18.96 -5.79
C ALA A 93 2.45 17.56 -5.21
N VAL A 94 3.24 16.60 -5.68
CA VAL A 94 3.23 15.22 -5.19
C VAL A 94 4.66 14.79 -4.98
N LEU A 95 5.09 14.75 -3.73
CA LEU A 95 6.52 14.72 -3.39
C LEU A 95 6.85 13.76 -2.25
N HIS A 96 6.19 12.62 -2.15
CA HIS A 96 6.59 11.58 -1.20
C HIS A 96 8.06 11.16 -1.37
N THR A 97 8.61 11.25 -2.58
CA THR A 97 10.05 11.06 -2.85
C THR A 97 10.97 12.08 -2.17
N ALA A 98 10.49 13.31 -1.88
CA ALA A 98 11.26 14.30 -1.12
C ALA A 98 11.45 13.90 0.35
N LEU A 99 10.57 13.09 0.93
CA LEU A 99 10.65 12.61 2.32
C LEU A 99 11.88 11.75 2.60
N ARG A 100 12.44 11.19 1.54
CA ARG A 100 13.53 10.20 1.51
C ARG A 100 14.75 10.66 0.70
N ALA A 101 14.71 11.90 0.21
CA ALA A 101 15.80 12.55 -0.49
C ALA A 101 17.01 12.78 0.43
N PRO A 102 18.24 12.77 -0.11
CA PRO A 102 19.43 13.08 0.69
C PRO A 102 19.39 14.55 1.16
N LYS A 103 20.00 14.83 2.32
CA LYS A 103 19.95 16.15 2.99
C LYS A 103 20.38 17.33 2.12
N GLY A 104 21.24 17.09 1.12
CA GLY A 104 21.73 18.10 0.17
C GLY A 104 20.91 18.28 -1.10
N ALA A 105 19.79 17.57 -1.28
CA ALA A 105 18.95 17.71 -2.47
C ALA A 105 18.24 19.07 -2.52
N ASP A 106 18.00 19.56 -3.74
CA ASP A 106 17.22 20.77 -4.02
C ASP A 106 15.95 20.37 -4.78
N ILE A 107 14.84 20.21 -4.05
CA ILE A 107 13.51 19.88 -4.59
C ILE A 107 12.58 20.99 -4.15
N ARG A 108 11.98 21.70 -5.11
CA ARG A 108 11.27 22.95 -4.83
C ARG A 108 9.78 22.84 -5.06
N VAL A 109 9.01 23.38 -4.11
CA VAL A 109 7.58 23.65 -4.27
C VAL A 109 7.38 25.15 -4.10
N ASP A 110 6.72 25.78 -5.08
CA ASP A 110 6.45 27.23 -5.06
C ASP A 110 7.71 28.08 -4.81
N GLY A 111 8.88 27.60 -5.26
CA GLY A 111 10.17 28.29 -5.17
C GLY A 111 11.00 27.96 -3.93
N GLU A 112 10.46 27.23 -2.95
CA GLU A 112 11.14 26.87 -1.70
C GLU A 112 11.64 25.42 -1.70
N ASN A 113 12.90 25.20 -1.30
CA ASN A 113 13.42 23.84 -1.14
C ASN A 113 12.80 23.18 0.09
N VAL A 114 12.10 22.07 -0.10
CA VAL A 114 11.35 21.38 0.97
C VAL A 114 12.22 20.40 1.78
N VAL A 115 13.37 19.99 1.24
CA VAL A 115 14.24 18.96 1.82
C VAL A 115 14.77 19.33 3.21
N PRO A 116 15.22 20.57 3.50
CA PRO A 116 15.64 20.93 4.86
C PRO A 116 14.55 20.69 5.91
N GLY A 117 13.30 21.08 5.62
CA GLY A 117 12.17 20.86 6.54
C GLY A 117 11.86 19.37 6.77
N VAL A 118 12.05 18.53 5.75
CA VAL A 118 11.97 17.06 5.89
C VAL A 118 12.98 16.55 6.91
N HIS A 119 14.26 16.92 6.74
CA HIS A 119 15.33 16.44 7.62
C HIS A 119 15.18 16.98 9.05
N ASP A 120 14.72 18.22 9.23
CA ASP A 120 14.44 18.78 10.56
C ASP A 120 13.37 17.96 11.31
N VAL A 121 12.31 17.53 10.61
CA VAL A 121 11.27 16.67 11.20
C VAL A 121 11.84 15.28 11.51
N LEU A 122 12.58 14.66 10.59
CA LEU A 122 13.21 13.35 10.83
C LEU A 122 14.18 13.37 12.02
N GLU A 123 14.96 14.43 12.19
CA GLU A 123 15.87 14.61 13.32
C GLU A 123 15.08 14.78 14.64
N ARG A 124 14.01 15.57 14.64
CA ARG A 124 13.11 15.69 15.82
C ARG A 124 12.48 14.35 16.19
N MET A 125 12.01 13.59 15.20
CA MET A 125 11.47 12.25 15.42
C MET A 125 12.54 11.34 16.03
N GLY A 126 13.76 11.36 15.50
CA GLY A 126 14.89 10.58 16.00
C GLY A 126 15.22 10.90 17.46
N HIS A 127 15.32 12.18 17.80
CA HIS A 127 15.54 12.63 19.19
C HIS A 127 14.42 12.17 20.13
N PHE A 128 13.15 12.30 19.70
CA PHE A 128 12.01 11.82 20.48
C PHE A 128 12.06 10.31 20.70
N CYS A 129 12.35 9.52 19.65
CA CYS A 129 12.47 8.07 19.75
C CYS A 129 13.58 7.65 20.74
N ASN A 130 14.72 8.33 20.69
CA ASN A 130 15.83 8.10 21.62
C ASN A 130 15.45 8.46 23.06
N ALA A 131 14.70 9.55 23.27
CA ALA A 131 14.23 9.95 24.60
C ALA A 131 13.27 8.91 25.21
N ILE A 132 12.34 8.36 24.41
CA ILE A 132 11.43 7.29 24.83
C ILE A 132 12.21 6.01 25.17
N THR A 133 13.03 5.53 24.24
CA THR A 133 13.72 4.24 24.39
C THR A 133 14.80 4.23 25.47
N SER A 134 15.43 5.38 25.75
CA SER A 134 16.37 5.54 26.87
C SER A 134 15.69 5.72 28.23
N GLY A 135 14.38 5.95 28.27
CA GLY A 135 13.63 6.26 29.49
C GLY A 135 13.82 7.70 30.00
N GLN A 136 14.46 8.58 29.22
CA GLN A 136 14.53 10.01 29.53
C GLN A 136 13.14 10.67 29.47
N TRP A 137 12.31 10.24 28.52
CA TRP A 137 10.90 10.60 28.49
C TRP A 137 10.12 9.70 29.46
N THR A 138 9.43 10.32 30.40
CA THR A 138 8.58 9.66 31.37
C THR A 138 7.15 10.14 31.27
N GLY A 139 6.21 9.28 31.65
CA GLY A 139 4.81 9.65 31.85
C GLY A 139 4.64 10.61 33.03
N ALA A 140 3.42 11.07 33.25
CA ALA A 140 3.07 12.04 34.30
C ALA A 140 3.43 11.57 35.72
N THR A 141 3.58 10.25 35.93
CA THR A 141 3.98 9.65 37.22
C THR A 141 5.49 9.46 37.38
N GLY A 142 6.30 9.83 36.37
CA GLY A 142 7.73 9.59 36.32
C GLY A 142 8.14 8.19 35.87
N LYS A 143 7.20 7.30 35.52
CA LYS A 143 7.51 5.99 34.94
C LYS A 143 7.95 6.12 33.47
N PRO A 144 8.88 5.27 32.98
CA PRO A 144 9.22 5.23 31.57
C PRO A 144 8.06 4.69 30.73
N ILE A 145 7.98 5.14 29.47
CA ILE A 145 6.98 4.64 28.52
C ILE A 145 7.32 3.20 28.11
N ARG A 146 6.31 2.32 28.15
CA ARG A 146 6.37 0.91 27.74
C ARG A 146 5.38 0.57 26.65
N ASN A 147 4.31 1.34 26.53
CA ASN A 147 3.23 1.08 25.59
C ASN A 147 3.08 2.29 24.66
N VAL A 148 2.97 2.04 23.37
CA VAL A 148 2.72 3.07 22.36
C VAL A 148 1.50 2.67 21.55
N VAL A 149 0.50 3.54 21.51
CA VAL A 149 -0.74 3.33 20.76
C VAL A 149 -0.83 4.39 19.67
N ASN A 150 -0.71 3.97 18.40
CA ASN A 150 -0.99 4.85 17.25
C ASN A 150 -2.49 4.91 17.01
N ILE A 151 -3.05 6.11 16.90
CA ILE A 151 -4.45 6.36 16.57
C ILE A 151 -4.53 7.11 15.25
N GLY A 152 -5.02 6.45 14.21
CA GLY A 152 -5.14 6.99 12.86
C GLY A 152 -5.92 6.03 11.96
N ILE A 153 -6.44 6.49 10.83
CA ILE A 153 -7.19 5.62 9.90
C ILE A 153 -6.69 5.80 8.45
N GLY A 154 -6.83 4.75 7.63
CA GLY A 154 -6.39 4.75 6.24
C GLY A 154 -4.89 4.95 6.14
N GLY A 155 -4.45 6.02 5.47
CA GLY A 155 -3.02 6.29 5.25
C GLY A 155 -2.24 6.57 6.53
N SER A 156 -2.91 7.01 7.60
CA SER A 156 -2.32 7.26 8.91
C SER A 156 -2.24 6.00 9.80
N ASP A 157 -2.61 4.84 9.27
CA ASP A 157 -2.56 3.54 9.96
C ASP A 157 -1.95 2.42 9.10
N LEU A 158 -2.48 2.20 7.88
CA LEU A 158 -2.15 1.03 7.06
C LEU A 158 -0.66 0.91 6.77
N GLY A 159 0.03 2.02 6.46
CA GLY A 159 1.48 2.05 6.31
C GLY A 159 2.19 1.70 7.63
N PRO A 160 2.02 2.50 8.70
CA PRO A 160 2.63 2.23 9.99
C PRO A 160 2.43 0.81 10.54
N VAL A 161 1.21 0.28 10.54
CA VAL A 161 0.93 -1.08 11.04
C VAL A 161 1.59 -2.13 10.15
N MET A 162 1.58 -1.95 8.84
CA MET A 162 2.24 -2.87 7.91
C MET A 162 3.75 -2.88 8.12
N ALA A 163 4.40 -1.72 8.19
CA ALA A 163 5.84 -1.65 8.38
C ALA A 163 6.28 -2.17 9.75
N TYR A 164 5.50 -1.91 10.81
CA TYR A 164 5.75 -2.51 12.12
C TYR A 164 5.71 -4.04 12.06
N GLN A 165 4.71 -4.63 11.41
CA GLN A 165 4.62 -6.09 11.28
C GLN A 165 5.74 -6.65 10.41
N ALA A 166 6.01 -6.03 9.26
CA ALA A 166 7.06 -6.43 8.31
C ALA A 166 8.46 -6.41 8.94
N LEU A 167 8.75 -5.39 9.76
CA LEU A 167 10.04 -5.19 10.41
C LEU A 167 10.05 -5.62 11.87
N ARG A 168 9.07 -6.43 12.28
CA ARG A 168 8.91 -6.83 13.68
C ARG A 168 10.16 -7.55 14.22
N HIS A 169 10.89 -8.29 13.36
CA HIS A 169 12.19 -8.89 13.72
C HIS A 169 13.20 -7.86 14.27
N TYR A 170 13.20 -6.64 13.73
CA TYR A 170 14.11 -5.54 14.09
C TYR A 170 13.56 -4.66 15.21
N SER A 171 12.34 -4.93 15.68
CA SER A 171 11.69 -4.09 16.68
C SER A 171 12.28 -4.24 18.09
N ASN A 172 12.34 -3.12 18.81
CA ASN A 172 12.63 -3.10 20.24
C ASN A 172 11.50 -3.79 21.01
N ARG A 173 11.75 -5.02 21.45
CA ARG A 173 10.78 -5.87 22.16
C ARG A 173 10.42 -5.40 23.56
N SER A 174 11.08 -4.35 24.08
CA SER A 174 10.71 -3.73 25.35
C SER A 174 9.54 -2.74 25.25
N LEU A 175 9.12 -2.40 24.03
CA LEU A 175 7.94 -1.59 23.76
C LEU A 175 6.79 -2.46 23.23
N THR A 176 5.61 -2.24 23.78
CA THR A 176 4.35 -2.78 23.27
C THR A 176 3.76 -1.77 22.29
N MET A 177 3.71 -2.14 21.01
CA MET A 177 3.12 -1.30 19.96
C MET A 177 1.68 -1.77 19.67
N ARG A 178 0.73 -0.84 19.64
CA ARG A 178 -0.69 -1.07 19.29
C ARG A 178 -1.15 -0.02 18.29
N PHE A 179 -2.18 -0.35 17.53
CA PHE A 179 -2.74 0.48 16.47
C PHE A 179 -4.25 0.47 16.62
N VAL A 180 -4.86 1.66 16.64
CA VAL A 180 -6.30 1.87 16.71
C VAL A 180 -6.70 2.70 15.49
N SER A 181 -7.64 2.20 14.73
CA SER A 181 -8.08 2.82 13.48
C SER A 181 -9.59 2.96 13.37
N ASN A 182 -10.33 1.92 13.73
CA ASN A 182 -11.77 1.90 13.57
C ASN A 182 -12.47 2.76 14.62
N VAL A 183 -13.61 3.37 14.28
CA VAL A 183 -14.47 4.08 15.23
C VAL A 183 -15.35 3.12 16.05
N ASP A 184 -15.42 1.85 15.64
CA ASP A 184 -15.92 0.79 16.51
C ASP A 184 -15.11 0.77 17.82
N GLY A 185 -15.79 1.07 18.93
CA GLY A 185 -15.17 1.16 20.26
C GLY A 185 -14.44 -0.11 20.70
N THR A 186 -14.73 -1.26 20.08
CA THR A 186 -14.00 -2.51 20.26
C THR A 186 -12.51 -2.36 19.96
N ASP A 187 -12.14 -1.61 18.90
CA ASP A 187 -10.73 -1.47 18.48
C ASP A 187 -9.91 -0.77 19.57
N PHE A 188 -10.44 0.33 20.12
CA PHE A 188 -9.82 1.02 21.24
C PHE A 188 -9.81 0.17 22.52
N ALA A 189 -10.93 -0.47 22.86
CA ALA A 189 -11.06 -1.26 24.09
C ALA A 189 -10.07 -2.43 24.12
N GLU A 190 -9.95 -3.19 23.02
CA GLU A 190 -9.02 -4.32 22.91
C GLU A 190 -7.55 -3.88 22.81
N ALA A 191 -7.28 -2.74 22.15
CA ALA A 191 -5.93 -2.19 22.06
C ALA A 191 -5.39 -1.73 23.43
N THR A 192 -6.26 -1.21 24.30
CA THR A 192 -5.90 -0.69 25.62
C THR A 192 -6.03 -1.72 26.75
N LEU A 193 -6.58 -2.90 26.48
CA LEU A 193 -6.73 -3.95 27.48
C LEU A 193 -5.37 -4.37 28.05
N GLY A 194 -5.23 -4.25 29.37
CA GLY A 194 -4.02 -4.62 30.10
C GLY A 194 -2.87 -3.61 30.03
N LEU A 195 -3.06 -2.43 29.41
CA LEU A 195 -2.07 -1.36 29.44
C LEU A 195 -2.14 -0.55 30.74
N ASP A 196 -0.99 -0.16 31.29
CA ASP A 196 -0.89 0.81 32.39
C ASP A 196 -0.93 2.24 31.83
N PRO A 197 -1.93 3.08 32.16
CA PRO A 197 -1.98 4.48 31.75
C PRO A 197 -0.69 5.26 32.08
N ALA A 198 -0.03 4.94 33.19
CA ALA A 198 1.20 5.61 33.62
C ALA A 198 2.42 5.33 32.71
N GLU A 199 2.35 4.31 31.87
CA GLU A 199 3.43 3.88 30.96
C GLU A 199 3.01 3.93 29.48
N THR A 200 1.85 4.54 29.17
CA THR A 200 1.26 4.50 27.82
C THR A 200 1.34 5.85 27.12
N LEU A 201 1.94 5.87 25.94
CA LEU A 201 1.99 7.01 25.03
C LEU A 201 0.99 6.82 23.88
N PHE A 202 0.23 7.85 23.57
CA PHE A 202 -0.65 7.91 22.41
C PHE A 202 -0.06 8.80 21.32
N ILE A 203 -0.08 8.33 20.08
CA ILE A 203 0.32 9.07 18.88
C ILE A 203 -0.95 9.34 18.07
N ILE A 204 -1.36 10.60 17.97
CA ILE A 204 -2.55 10.99 17.20
C ILE A 204 -2.14 11.35 15.78
N ALA A 205 -2.42 10.46 14.83
CA ALA A 205 -2.02 10.56 13.44
C ALA A 205 -3.19 10.99 12.56
N SER A 206 -3.25 12.28 12.20
CA SER A 206 -4.28 12.82 11.32
C SER A 206 -3.79 14.08 10.61
N LYS A 207 -3.76 14.03 9.27
CA LYS A 207 -3.39 15.20 8.43
C LYS A 207 -4.20 16.43 8.78
N THR A 208 -5.54 16.29 8.80
CA THR A 208 -6.46 17.40 9.04
C THR A 208 -6.73 17.67 10.51
N PHE A 209 -6.44 16.68 11.38
CA PHE A 209 -6.83 16.66 12.80
C PHE A 209 -8.34 16.84 13.04
N THR A 210 -9.15 16.43 12.05
CA THR A 210 -10.62 16.56 12.07
C THR A 210 -11.34 15.30 11.61
N THR A 211 -10.59 14.26 11.23
CA THR A 211 -11.16 12.96 10.86
C THR A 211 -11.99 12.41 12.02
N GLN A 212 -13.27 12.14 11.77
CA GLN A 212 -14.24 11.84 12.83
C GLN A 212 -13.80 10.63 13.66
N GLU A 213 -13.43 9.54 12.99
CA GLU A 213 -12.99 8.29 13.61
C GLU A 213 -11.75 8.51 14.49
N THR A 214 -10.73 9.19 13.96
CA THR A 214 -9.50 9.49 14.69
C THR A 214 -9.74 10.39 15.89
N MET A 215 -10.56 11.44 15.74
CA MET A 215 -10.80 12.39 16.83
C MET A 215 -11.69 11.80 17.93
N THR A 216 -12.68 10.99 17.58
CA THR A 216 -13.45 10.20 18.56
C THR A 216 -12.53 9.33 19.38
N ASN A 217 -11.66 8.53 18.73
CA ASN A 217 -10.70 7.68 19.43
C ASN A 217 -9.67 8.47 20.25
N ALA A 218 -9.20 9.62 19.76
CA ALA A 218 -8.28 10.48 20.49
C ALA A 218 -8.91 11.02 21.78
N ILE A 219 -10.17 11.47 21.72
CA ILE A 219 -10.93 11.91 22.90
C ILE A 219 -11.13 10.75 23.88
N THR A 220 -11.53 9.57 23.39
CA THR A 220 -11.64 8.36 24.22
C THR A 220 -10.31 7.99 24.88
N ALA A 221 -9.19 8.09 24.16
CA ALA A 221 -7.85 7.85 24.69
C ALA A 221 -7.48 8.82 25.81
N ARG A 222 -7.79 10.11 25.62
CA ARG A 222 -7.55 11.15 26.63
C ARG A 222 -8.36 10.86 27.88
N ASP A 223 -9.64 10.56 27.73
CA ASP A 223 -10.53 10.29 28.86
C ASP A 223 -10.13 9.00 29.59
N TRP A 224 -9.70 7.96 28.86
CA TRP A 224 -9.14 6.72 29.41
C TRP A 224 -7.87 7.00 30.22
N LEU A 225 -6.94 7.80 29.70
CA LEU A 225 -5.70 8.14 30.38
C LEU A 225 -5.98 8.91 31.69
N LEU A 226 -6.76 9.99 31.61
CA LEU A 226 -7.03 10.87 32.75
C LEU A 226 -7.77 10.13 33.86
N SER A 227 -8.76 9.29 33.49
CA SER A 227 -9.48 8.45 34.44
C SER A 227 -8.57 7.40 35.08
N GLY A 228 -7.73 6.75 34.28
CA GLY A 228 -6.81 5.72 34.75
C GLY A 228 -5.70 6.25 35.66
N LEU A 229 -5.27 7.49 35.47
CA LEU A 229 -4.29 8.18 36.32
C LEU A 229 -4.91 8.92 37.50
N ASN A 230 -6.23 9.13 37.50
CA ASN A 230 -6.91 10.09 38.38
C ASN A 230 -6.21 11.48 38.34
N ALA A 231 -5.94 11.96 37.13
CA ALA A 231 -5.15 13.18 36.87
C ALA A 231 -5.94 14.23 36.08
N ASP A 232 -5.47 15.48 36.12
CA ASP A 232 -6.01 16.57 35.31
C ASP A 232 -5.35 16.65 33.91
N GLN A 233 -5.78 17.62 33.11
CA GLN A 233 -5.32 17.84 31.72
C GLN A 233 -3.80 18.02 31.59
N SER A 234 -3.07 18.37 32.64
CA SER A 234 -1.61 18.53 32.57
C SER A 234 -0.88 17.21 32.24
N ALA A 235 -1.50 16.05 32.51
CA ALA A 235 -0.95 14.75 32.14
C ALA A 235 -0.89 14.53 30.61
N VAL A 236 -1.75 15.21 29.83
CA VAL A 236 -1.86 15.02 28.37
C VAL A 236 -0.52 15.32 27.67
N ALA A 237 0.17 16.38 28.06
CA ALA A 237 1.44 16.81 27.45
C ALA A 237 2.58 15.77 27.58
N LYS A 238 2.46 14.80 28.50
CA LYS A 238 3.44 13.72 28.71
C LYS A 238 3.08 12.41 28.03
N HIS A 239 1.82 12.27 27.63
CA HIS A 239 1.23 11.01 27.15
C HIS A 239 0.63 11.11 25.75
N PHE A 240 0.65 12.28 25.12
CA PHE A 240 0.15 12.49 23.76
C PHE A 240 1.14 13.26 22.91
N VAL A 241 1.33 12.80 21.67
CA VAL A 241 2.00 13.51 20.58
C VAL A 241 1.12 13.52 19.34
N ALA A 242 1.32 14.49 18.44
CA ALA A 242 0.50 14.65 17.24
C ALA A 242 1.32 14.59 15.96
N LEU A 243 0.79 13.92 14.93
CA LEU A 243 1.31 13.91 13.57
C LEU A 243 0.28 14.60 12.67
N SER A 244 0.49 15.87 12.36
CA SER A 244 -0.53 16.69 11.71
C SER A 244 0.06 17.91 10.99
N THR A 245 -0.77 18.59 10.21
CA THR A 245 -0.47 19.92 9.63
C THR A 245 -1.23 21.04 10.34
N ASN A 246 -2.05 20.73 11.36
CA ASN A 246 -3.01 21.66 11.97
C ASN A 246 -2.65 21.99 13.44
N ALA A 247 -1.75 22.93 13.64
CA ALA A 247 -1.26 23.30 14.98
C ALA A 247 -2.37 23.83 15.90
N GLU A 248 -3.35 24.58 15.37
CA GLU A 248 -4.46 25.13 16.15
C GLU A 248 -5.30 24.03 16.81
N GLN A 249 -5.68 23.00 16.04
CA GLN A 249 -6.48 21.89 16.56
C GLN A 249 -5.67 20.99 17.51
N VAL A 250 -4.36 20.83 17.27
CA VAL A 250 -3.45 20.10 18.17
C VAL A 250 -3.37 20.78 19.53
N THR A 251 -3.19 22.12 19.55
CA THR A 251 -3.19 22.90 20.78
C THR A 251 -4.56 22.85 21.47
N ALA A 252 -5.65 22.99 20.72
CA ALA A 252 -7.02 22.92 21.27
C ALA A 252 -7.32 21.56 21.92
N PHE A 253 -6.73 20.47 21.42
CA PHE A 253 -6.83 19.15 22.03
C PHE A 253 -6.05 19.02 23.36
N GLY A 254 -5.04 19.87 23.57
CA GLY A 254 -4.19 19.89 24.77
C GLY A 254 -2.79 19.31 24.56
N ILE A 255 -2.37 19.06 23.31
CA ILE A 255 -1.02 18.61 22.99
C ILE A 255 -0.11 19.82 22.82
N ASP A 256 1.08 19.74 23.42
CA ASP A 256 2.16 20.71 23.22
C ASP A 256 2.61 20.70 21.75
N THR A 257 2.70 21.87 21.12
CA THR A 257 3.17 21.97 19.72
C THR A 257 4.63 21.54 19.55
N ASP A 258 5.43 21.54 20.61
CA ASP A 258 6.77 20.95 20.58
C ASP A 258 6.73 19.43 20.36
N ASN A 259 5.62 18.80 20.75
CA ASN A 259 5.28 17.39 20.54
C ASN A 259 4.44 17.15 19.27
N MET A 260 4.34 18.15 18.40
CA MET A 260 3.74 18.04 17.08
C MET A 260 4.83 17.81 16.03
N PHE A 261 4.70 16.74 15.27
CA PHE A 261 5.55 16.42 14.13
C PHE A 261 4.80 16.76 12.85
N GLY A 262 5.23 17.84 12.21
CA GLY A 262 4.62 18.37 11.01
C GLY A 262 4.91 17.56 9.75
N PHE A 263 4.03 17.68 8.76
CA PHE A 263 4.28 17.25 7.38
C PHE A 263 3.50 18.15 6.42
N TRP A 264 3.58 17.89 5.11
CA TRP A 264 3.11 18.83 4.08
C TRP A 264 1.87 18.35 3.32
N ASP A 265 1.22 19.28 2.64
CA ASP A 265 0.01 19.01 1.85
C ASP A 265 0.28 18.13 0.62
N TRP A 266 1.49 18.20 0.04
CA TRP A 266 1.97 17.35 -1.05
C TRP A 266 2.27 15.90 -0.63
N VAL A 267 2.16 15.57 0.65
CA VAL A 267 2.18 14.20 1.16
C VAL A 267 0.77 13.63 1.10
N GLY A 268 0.52 12.73 0.15
CA GLY A 268 -0.72 11.95 0.07
C GLY A 268 -0.81 10.94 1.21
N GLY A 269 -2.01 10.70 1.76
CA GLY A 269 -2.18 9.82 2.93
C GLY A 269 -1.62 8.41 2.71
N ARG A 270 -1.93 7.78 1.57
CA ARG A 270 -1.43 6.46 1.16
C ARG A 270 0.05 6.42 0.77
N TYR A 271 0.73 7.57 0.79
CA TYR A 271 2.16 7.78 0.50
C TYR A 271 2.88 8.49 1.67
N SER A 272 2.37 8.34 2.91
CA SER A 272 2.82 9.17 4.04
C SER A 272 3.70 8.47 5.06
N MET A 273 3.89 7.15 4.96
CA MET A 273 4.56 6.34 5.98
C MET A 273 6.02 6.74 6.22
N ASP A 274 6.69 7.30 5.22
CA ASP A 274 8.05 7.83 5.27
C ASP A 274 8.13 9.30 5.74
N ALA A 275 7.00 9.94 6.02
CA ALA A 275 6.90 11.25 6.69
C ALA A 275 6.81 11.09 8.23
N ALA A 276 6.36 12.16 8.91
CA ALA A 276 6.03 12.15 10.33
C ALA A 276 5.09 11.01 10.74
N ILE A 277 4.17 10.59 9.85
CA ILE A 277 3.25 9.44 10.06
C ILE A 277 4.00 8.15 10.41
N GLY A 278 5.26 8.00 9.98
CA GLY A 278 6.12 6.88 10.33
C GLY A 278 6.67 6.87 11.76
N LEU A 279 6.30 7.83 12.64
CA LEU A 279 6.87 7.94 13.99
C LEU A 279 6.72 6.66 14.81
N SER A 280 5.55 6.01 14.77
CA SER A 280 5.34 4.74 15.48
C SER A 280 6.26 3.63 14.95
N THR A 281 6.53 3.62 13.64
CA THR A 281 7.47 2.68 13.03
C THR A 281 8.90 2.98 13.48
N MET A 282 9.32 4.25 13.43
CA MET A 282 10.65 4.69 13.92
C MET A 282 10.86 4.35 15.40
N LEU A 283 9.85 4.53 16.25
CA LEU A 283 9.89 4.11 17.65
C LEU A 283 10.08 2.61 17.80
N ALA A 284 9.39 1.83 16.98
CA ALA A 284 9.46 0.37 17.04
C ALA A 284 10.83 -0.16 16.63
N ILE A 285 11.41 0.32 15.53
CA ILE A 285 12.64 -0.25 14.93
C ILE A 285 13.90 0.57 15.22
N GLY A 286 13.77 1.78 15.77
CA GLY A 286 14.86 2.72 16.00
C GLY A 286 15.16 3.63 14.80
N PRO A 287 15.76 4.82 15.03
CA PRO A 287 16.06 5.78 13.97
C PRO A 287 17.00 5.25 12.87
N GLU A 288 17.96 4.39 13.22
CA GLU A 288 18.91 3.81 12.27
C GLU A 288 18.23 2.90 11.25
N ASN A 289 17.38 1.98 11.72
CA ASN A 289 16.61 1.09 10.83
C ASN A 289 15.57 1.88 10.02
N PHE A 290 14.99 2.95 10.58
CA PHE A 290 14.11 3.83 9.81
C PHE A 290 14.88 4.55 8.69
N ALA A 291 16.08 5.07 8.97
CA ALA A 291 16.93 5.67 7.95
C ALA A 291 17.37 4.66 6.87
N GLU A 292 17.64 3.40 7.25
CA GLU A 292 17.91 2.31 6.29
C GLU A 292 16.67 2.08 5.39
N MET A 293 15.47 2.08 5.96
CA MET A 293 14.23 1.98 5.19
C MET A 293 14.10 3.12 4.18
N LEU A 294 14.29 4.38 4.61
CA LEU A 294 14.27 5.55 3.71
C LEU A 294 15.33 5.45 2.60
N SER A 295 16.51 4.90 2.89
CA SER A 295 17.54 4.66 1.88
C SER A 295 17.06 3.67 0.81
N GLY A 296 16.39 2.59 1.23
CA GLY A 296 15.83 1.61 0.32
C GLY A 296 14.78 2.19 -0.62
N PHE A 297 13.86 3.01 -0.08
CA PHE A 297 12.92 3.73 -0.93
C PHE A 297 13.64 4.62 -1.96
N ARG A 298 14.64 5.40 -1.52
CA ARG A 298 15.42 6.28 -2.39
C ARG A 298 16.16 5.53 -3.50
N GLU A 299 16.71 4.35 -3.21
CA GLU A 299 17.35 3.51 -4.23
C GLU A 299 16.37 3.16 -5.36
N MET A 300 15.12 2.84 -5.01
CA MET A 300 14.08 2.55 -6.01
C MET A 300 13.56 3.83 -6.71
N ASP A 301 13.53 4.98 -6.04
CA ASP A 301 13.23 6.27 -6.70
C ASP A 301 14.23 6.60 -7.78
N GLU A 302 15.52 6.46 -7.48
CA GLU A 302 16.59 6.76 -8.43
C GLU A 302 16.55 5.79 -9.60
N HIS A 303 16.30 4.50 -9.32
CA HIS A 303 16.06 3.50 -10.37
C HIS A 303 14.87 3.90 -11.25
N TYR A 304 13.73 4.25 -10.66
CA TYR A 304 12.53 4.65 -11.39
C TYR A 304 12.77 5.90 -12.24
N ARG A 305 13.50 6.87 -11.71
CA ARG A 305 13.81 8.13 -12.39
C ARG A 305 14.76 7.95 -13.58
N THR A 306 15.80 7.14 -13.44
CA THR A 306 16.95 7.17 -14.36
C THR A 306 17.08 5.95 -15.27
N ALA A 307 16.50 4.80 -14.89
CA ALA A 307 16.63 3.59 -15.71
C ALA A 307 15.83 3.72 -17.02
N PRO A 308 16.37 3.23 -18.16
CA PRO A 308 15.61 3.10 -19.39
C PRO A 308 14.30 2.34 -19.15
N LEU A 309 13.19 2.77 -19.75
CA LEU A 309 11.86 2.20 -19.48
C LEU A 309 11.81 0.66 -19.61
N ALA A 310 12.54 0.10 -20.58
CA ALA A 310 12.62 -1.35 -20.80
C ALA A 310 13.42 -2.14 -19.73
N GLN A 311 14.15 -1.44 -18.86
CA GLN A 311 14.94 -2.01 -17.74
C GLN A 311 14.45 -1.49 -16.38
N ASN A 312 13.29 -0.84 -16.36
CA ASN A 312 12.77 -0.12 -15.19
C ASN A 312 11.69 -0.97 -14.49
N LEU A 313 11.97 -1.40 -13.26
CA LEU A 313 11.17 -2.42 -12.56
C LEU A 313 9.72 -1.96 -12.34
N PRO A 314 9.46 -0.77 -11.75
CA PRO A 314 8.09 -0.25 -11.62
C PRO A 314 7.37 -0.08 -12.97
N VAL A 315 8.09 0.36 -14.01
CA VAL A 315 7.50 0.59 -15.34
C VAL A 315 7.01 -0.72 -15.95
N ILE A 316 7.83 -1.77 -15.91
CA ILE A 316 7.46 -3.09 -16.43
C ILE A 316 6.25 -3.64 -15.69
N MET A 317 6.24 -3.58 -14.35
CA MET A 317 5.09 -4.04 -13.55
C MET A 317 3.82 -3.23 -13.84
N GLY A 318 3.94 -1.91 -13.99
CA GLY A 318 2.81 -1.04 -14.33
C GLY A 318 2.24 -1.35 -15.71
N LEU A 319 3.09 -1.54 -16.71
CA LEU A 319 2.68 -1.88 -18.08
C LEU A 319 2.08 -3.28 -18.18
N LEU A 320 2.58 -4.27 -17.43
CA LEU A 320 1.95 -5.58 -17.33
C LEU A 320 0.56 -5.48 -16.71
N THR A 321 0.37 -4.61 -15.72
CA THR A 321 -0.95 -4.36 -15.13
C THR A 321 -1.92 -3.78 -16.16
N VAL A 322 -1.49 -2.79 -16.96
CA VAL A 322 -2.27 -2.24 -18.10
C VAL A 322 -2.57 -3.35 -19.11
N TRP A 323 -1.58 -4.16 -19.47
CA TRP A 323 -1.73 -5.27 -20.42
C TRP A 323 -2.85 -6.23 -20.01
N TYR A 324 -2.84 -6.68 -18.76
CA TYR A 324 -3.87 -7.61 -18.30
C TYR A 324 -5.23 -6.96 -18.06
N THR A 325 -5.24 -5.74 -17.53
CA THR A 325 -6.50 -5.04 -17.23
C THR A 325 -7.24 -4.68 -18.52
N ASN A 326 -6.54 -4.14 -19.50
CA ASN A 326 -7.17 -3.51 -20.66
C ASN A 326 -7.30 -4.43 -21.87
N PHE A 327 -6.42 -5.41 -22.04
CA PHE A 327 -6.45 -6.31 -23.20
C PHE A 327 -6.96 -7.71 -22.82
N PHE A 328 -6.50 -8.26 -21.69
CA PHE A 328 -7.06 -9.53 -21.18
C PHE A 328 -8.34 -9.39 -20.35
N GLY A 329 -8.73 -8.18 -19.98
CA GLY A 329 -9.93 -7.92 -19.17
C GLY A 329 -9.83 -8.45 -17.74
N ALA A 330 -8.61 -8.64 -17.20
CA ALA A 330 -8.41 -9.08 -15.83
C ALA A 330 -8.87 -7.99 -14.85
N GLN A 331 -9.83 -8.31 -13.99
CA GLN A 331 -10.42 -7.34 -13.06
C GLN A 331 -9.74 -7.30 -11.68
N THR A 332 -8.82 -8.23 -11.42
CA THR A 332 -8.19 -8.37 -10.10
C THR A 332 -6.72 -8.75 -10.23
N THR A 333 -5.89 -8.28 -9.30
CA THR A 333 -4.49 -8.68 -9.14
C THR A 333 -4.26 -9.21 -7.74
N ALA A 334 -3.63 -10.39 -7.62
CA ALA A 334 -3.29 -10.97 -6.33
C ALA A 334 -1.83 -10.67 -5.95
N VAL A 335 -1.59 -10.13 -4.76
CA VAL A 335 -0.23 -9.94 -4.21
C VAL A 335 -0.02 -10.95 -3.08
N LEU A 336 0.96 -11.83 -3.27
CA LEU A 336 1.09 -13.09 -2.53
C LEU A 336 2.50 -13.19 -1.94
N PRO A 337 2.78 -12.50 -0.81
CA PRO A 337 4.09 -12.55 -0.18
C PRO A 337 4.32 -13.90 0.50
N TYR A 338 5.40 -14.60 0.15
CA TYR A 338 5.87 -15.80 0.84
C TYR A 338 6.78 -15.39 2.01
N ASP A 339 6.23 -14.54 2.88
CA ASP A 339 6.80 -14.12 4.15
C ASP A 339 5.67 -13.73 5.11
N GLN A 340 5.65 -14.32 6.31
CA GLN A 340 4.58 -14.09 7.29
C GLN A 340 4.61 -12.70 7.91
N TYR A 341 5.76 -12.03 7.97
CA TYR A 341 5.84 -10.65 8.46
C TYR A 341 5.14 -9.67 7.50
N LEU A 342 5.03 -10.01 6.20
CA LEU A 342 4.33 -9.22 5.19
C LEU A 342 2.80 -9.46 5.14
N HIS A 343 2.19 -10.04 6.17
CA HIS A 343 0.74 -10.33 6.15
C HIS A 343 -0.18 -9.11 6.01
N ARG A 344 0.29 -7.90 6.33
CA ARG A 344 -0.44 -6.65 6.09
C ARG A 344 -0.07 -5.96 4.79
N PHE A 345 0.91 -6.48 4.04
CA PHE A 345 1.37 -5.87 2.80
C PHE A 345 0.27 -5.81 1.72
N PRO A 346 -0.54 -6.87 1.48
CA PRO A 346 -1.66 -6.78 0.54
C PRO A 346 -2.70 -5.72 0.95
N ALA A 347 -3.01 -5.59 2.25
CA ALA A 347 -3.96 -4.58 2.75
C ALA A 347 -3.43 -3.15 2.62
N TYR A 348 -2.12 -2.94 2.79
CA TYR A 348 -1.49 -1.66 2.49
C TYR A 348 -1.58 -1.33 0.99
N LEU A 349 -1.25 -2.30 0.12
CA LEU A 349 -1.31 -2.12 -1.33
C LEU A 349 -2.73 -1.88 -1.84
N GLN A 350 -3.75 -2.45 -1.22
CA GLN A 350 -5.16 -2.15 -1.55
C GLN A 350 -5.44 -0.65 -1.54
N GLN A 351 -5.02 0.05 -0.48
CA GLN A 351 -5.20 1.50 -0.44
C GLN A 351 -4.31 2.19 -1.47
N LEU A 352 -3.03 1.81 -1.55
CA LEU A 352 -2.07 2.44 -2.47
C LEU A 352 -2.54 2.35 -3.93
N THR A 353 -3.09 1.22 -4.37
CA THR A 353 -3.48 0.99 -5.76
C THR A 353 -4.91 1.46 -6.03
N MET A 354 -5.88 1.00 -5.23
CA MET A 354 -7.31 1.17 -5.53
C MET A 354 -7.78 2.60 -5.25
N GLU A 355 -7.30 3.24 -4.18
CA GLU A 355 -7.64 4.64 -3.88
C GLU A 355 -6.93 5.61 -4.86
N SER A 356 -5.74 5.22 -5.37
CA SER A 356 -5.04 6.01 -6.39
C SER A 356 -5.69 5.90 -7.76
N ASN A 357 -5.83 4.69 -8.28
CA ASN A 357 -6.16 4.47 -9.68
C ASN A 357 -7.61 3.98 -9.92
N GLY A 358 -8.42 3.81 -8.88
CA GLY A 358 -9.85 3.52 -8.99
C GLY A 358 -10.64 4.77 -9.41
N LYS A 359 -10.43 5.24 -10.64
CA LYS A 359 -10.93 6.54 -11.13
C LYS A 359 -11.79 6.36 -12.38
N SER A 360 -12.75 7.27 -12.55
CA SER A 360 -13.68 7.27 -13.70
C SER A 360 -13.51 8.48 -14.62
N VAL A 361 -12.63 9.42 -14.27
CA VAL A 361 -12.41 10.68 -14.99
C VAL A 361 -10.92 10.89 -15.22
N ARG A 362 -10.57 11.27 -16.45
CA ARG A 362 -9.22 11.60 -16.89
C ARG A 362 -8.81 13.02 -16.49
N LEU A 363 -7.52 13.32 -16.62
CA LEU A 363 -6.93 14.64 -16.37
C LEU A 363 -7.48 15.75 -17.30
N ASP A 364 -8.05 15.39 -18.46
CA ASP A 364 -8.74 16.30 -19.37
C ASP A 364 -10.24 16.51 -19.01
N ASN A 365 -10.66 16.00 -17.84
CA ASN A 365 -12.03 16.03 -17.32
C ASN A 365 -13.06 15.25 -18.14
N GLN A 366 -12.63 14.34 -19.03
CA GLN A 366 -13.52 13.42 -19.73
C GLN A 366 -13.64 12.09 -18.98
N GLN A 367 -14.76 11.40 -19.14
CA GLN A 367 -14.93 10.05 -18.62
C GLN A 367 -14.01 9.06 -19.35
N VAL A 368 -13.54 8.05 -18.62
CA VAL A 368 -12.81 6.91 -19.23
C VAL A 368 -13.79 6.00 -19.97
N ASP A 369 -13.36 5.47 -21.12
CA ASP A 369 -14.05 4.44 -21.91
C ASP A 369 -13.35 3.06 -21.80
N TYR A 370 -12.48 2.91 -20.81
CA TYR A 370 -11.66 1.74 -20.52
C TYR A 370 -11.61 1.47 -19.00
N ALA A 371 -11.21 0.25 -18.62
CA ALA A 371 -10.97 -0.10 -17.23
C ALA A 371 -9.70 0.58 -16.67
N THR A 372 -9.75 1.02 -15.40
CA THR A 372 -8.61 1.55 -14.62
C THR A 372 -8.15 0.51 -13.59
N SER A 373 -7.73 0.89 -12.38
CA SER A 373 -7.18 -0.04 -11.39
C SER A 373 -8.01 -1.33 -11.21
N PRO A 374 -7.37 -2.52 -11.25
CA PRO A 374 -8.01 -3.76 -10.83
C PRO A 374 -8.18 -3.81 -9.32
N VAL A 375 -9.00 -4.75 -8.83
CA VAL A 375 -9.10 -5.03 -7.39
C VAL A 375 -7.83 -5.74 -6.92
N TYR A 376 -7.10 -5.13 -5.99
CA TYR A 376 -5.93 -5.75 -5.35
C TYR A 376 -6.35 -6.55 -4.12
N TRP A 377 -5.79 -7.74 -3.95
CA TRP A 377 -6.08 -8.61 -2.80
C TRP A 377 -4.97 -9.63 -2.59
N GLY A 378 -4.99 -10.35 -1.48
CA GLY A 378 -4.06 -11.44 -1.23
C GLY A 378 -3.80 -11.71 0.24
N GLU A 379 -3.10 -12.81 0.50
CA GLU A 379 -2.66 -13.27 1.82
C GLU A 379 -1.28 -13.92 1.66
N PRO A 380 -0.48 -14.05 2.74
CA PRO A 380 0.80 -14.71 2.67
C PRO A 380 0.73 -16.14 2.15
N GLY A 381 1.75 -16.53 1.40
CA GLY A 381 2.06 -17.93 1.15
C GLY A 381 2.60 -18.59 2.43
N THR A 382 2.28 -19.85 2.72
CA THR A 382 1.45 -20.78 1.93
C THR A 382 -0.04 -20.73 2.30
N ASN A 383 -0.46 -19.88 3.24
CA ASN A 383 -1.84 -19.83 3.75
C ASN A 383 -2.86 -19.63 2.62
N GLY A 384 -2.57 -18.74 1.66
CA GLY A 384 -3.42 -18.52 0.49
C GLY A 384 -3.66 -19.79 -0.35
N GLN A 385 -2.70 -20.72 -0.39
CA GLN A 385 -2.83 -22.00 -1.11
C GLN A 385 -3.96 -22.86 -0.54
N HIS A 386 -4.19 -22.76 0.76
CA HIS A 386 -5.21 -23.50 1.50
C HIS A 386 -6.50 -22.69 1.72
N SER A 387 -6.68 -21.60 0.96
CA SER A 387 -7.85 -20.74 1.05
C SER A 387 -8.49 -20.52 -0.33
N PHE A 388 -7.78 -19.85 -1.24
CA PHE A 388 -8.37 -19.35 -2.49
C PHE A 388 -7.62 -19.75 -3.76
N TYR A 389 -6.47 -20.43 -3.66
CA TYR A 389 -5.74 -20.87 -4.87
C TYR A 389 -6.51 -21.87 -5.72
N GLN A 390 -7.49 -22.57 -5.15
CA GLN A 390 -8.46 -23.37 -5.92
C GLN A 390 -9.12 -22.52 -7.02
N LEU A 391 -9.58 -21.31 -6.67
CA LEU A 391 -10.17 -20.37 -7.62
C LEU A 391 -9.12 -19.83 -8.59
N ILE A 392 -7.92 -19.52 -8.10
CA ILE A 392 -6.83 -19.02 -8.97
C ILE A 392 -6.48 -20.08 -10.04
N HIS A 393 -6.42 -21.37 -9.69
CA HIS A 393 -6.01 -22.45 -10.61
C HIS A 393 -7.11 -22.96 -11.53
N GLN A 394 -8.32 -23.18 -11.01
CA GLN A 394 -9.40 -23.86 -11.74
C GLN A 394 -10.68 -23.03 -11.84
N GLY A 395 -10.70 -21.82 -11.28
CA GLY A 395 -11.80 -20.88 -11.46
C GLY A 395 -11.84 -20.28 -12.87
N THR A 396 -12.92 -19.56 -13.15
CA THR A 396 -13.20 -18.96 -14.46
C THR A 396 -12.63 -17.56 -14.64
N HIS A 397 -11.95 -17.02 -13.63
CA HIS A 397 -11.33 -15.71 -13.68
C HIS A 397 -9.84 -15.83 -14.03
N LEU A 398 -9.33 -14.90 -14.85
CA LEU A 398 -7.91 -14.68 -15.03
C LEU A 398 -7.42 -13.71 -13.95
N ILE A 399 -6.47 -14.16 -13.14
CA ILE A 399 -5.97 -13.41 -11.98
C ILE A 399 -4.45 -13.37 -12.09
N PRO A 400 -3.86 -12.28 -12.58
CA PRO A 400 -2.43 -12.05 -12.47
C PRO A 400 -1.97 -12.06 -11.00
N CYS A 401 -0.84 -12.70 -10.75
CA CYS A 401 -0.28 -12.86 -9.41
C CYS A 401 1.13 -12.26 -9.30
N ASP A 402 1.36 -11.46 -8.26
CA ASP A 402 2.70 -11.02 -7.85
C ASP A 402 3.14 -11.85 -6.65
N PHE A 403 4.07 -12.77 -6.87
CA PHE A 403 4.74 -13.50 -5.81
C PHE A 403 5.94 -12.70 -5.28
N ILE A 404 6.08 -12.61 -3.96
CA ILE A 404 7.25 -11.99 -3.32
C ILE A 404 7.93 -13.05 -2.45
N ALA A 405 9.20 -13.34 -2.71
CA ALA A 405 9.94 -14.40 -2.04
C ALA A 405 11.32 -13.92 -1.58
N PHE A 406 11.82 -14.53 -0.51
CA PHE A 406 13.12 -14.21 0.06
C PHE A 406 14.04 -15.42 0.05
N ALA A 407 15.31 -15.24 -0.32
CA ALA A 407 16.31 -16.31 -0.29
C ALA A 407 16.71 -16.70 1.14
N LYS A 408 16.65 -15.77 2.09
CA LYS A 408 17.04 -15.96 3.50
C LYS A 408 15.90 -15.60 4.45
N SER A 409 15.59 -16.52 5.36
CA SER A 409 14.67 -16.28 6.47
C SER A 409 15.29 -15.34 7.51
N LEU A 410 14.45 -14.51 8.16
CA LEU A 410 14.80 -13.81 9.39
C LEU A 410 14.81 -14.74 10.62
N ASN A 411 14.21 -15.93 10.51
CA ASN A 411 14.13 -16.95 11.56
C ASN A 411 14.63 -18.29 11.01
N ALA A 412 15.92 -18.60 11.21
CA ALA A 412 16.56 -19.81 10.70
C ALA A 412 16.15 -21.06 11.51
N ILE A 413 14.98 -21.62 11.21
CA ILE A 413 14.42 -22.80 11.89
C ILE A 413 14.38 -23.98 10.90
N GLY A 414 15.30 -24.93 11.06
CA GLY A 414 15.34 -26.16 10.26
C GLY A 414 15.30 -25.91 8.75
N ASP A 415 14.51 -26.72 8.04
CA ASP A 415 14.30 -26.64 6.59
C ASP A 415 13.00 -25.89 6.19
N HIS A 416 12.41 -25.13 7.12
CA HIS A 416 11.15 -24.43 6.89
C HIS A 416 11.22 -23.47 5.69
N HIS A 417 12.34 -22.76 5.53
CA HIS A 417 12.50 -21.74 4.50
C HIS A 417 12.61 -22.33 3.10
N ASP A 418 13.28 -23.47 2.96
CA ASP A 418 13.38 -24.17 1.67
C ASP A 418 12.02 -24.75 1.27
N LYS A 419 11.25 -25.28 2.23
CA LYS A 419 9.87 -25.73 1.99
C LYS A 419 8.95 -24.58 1.57
N LEU A 420 9.10 -23.40 2.18
CA LEU A 420 8.36 -22.21 1.80
C LEU A 420 8.70 -21.76 0.37
N ASN A 421 9.99 -21.71 0.02
CA ASN A 421 10.42 -21.32 -1.32
C ASN A 421 10.11 -22.37 -2.40
N ALA A 422 10.18 -23.67 -2.09
CA ALA A 422 9.74 -24.71 -3.00
C ALA A 422 8.27 -24.49 -3.42
N ASN A 423 7.44 -24.03 -2.49
CA ASN A 423 6.04 -23.72 -2.75
C ASN A 423 5.86 -22.50 -3.68
N VAL A 424 6.59 -21.39 -3.50
CA VAL A 424 6.44 -20.23 -4.39
C VAL A 424 6.85 -20.56 -5.83
N PHE A 425 7.94 -21.32 -6.01
CA PHE A 425 8.40 -21.73 -7.32
C PHE A 425 7.42 -22.71 -7.98
N ALA A 426 6.94 -23.71 -7.22
CA ALA A 426 5.97 -24.68 -7.71
C ALA A 426 4.63 -24.02 -8.08
N GLN A 427 4.18 -23.00 -7.34
CA GLN A 427 2.93 -22.30 -7.66
C GLN A 427 3.05 -21.46 -8.93
N GLY A 428 4.16 -20.73 -9.11
CA GLY A 428 4.42 -20.02 -10.37
C GLY A 428 4.49 -20.97 -11.57
N GLU A 429 5.17 -22.12 -11.42
CA GLU A 429 5.22 -23.16 -12.45
C GLU A 429 3.83 -23.75 -12.74
N ALA A 430 3.07 -24.14 -11.71
CA ALA A 430 1.75 -24.75 -11.87
C ALA A 430 0.75 -23.81 -12.55
N LEU A 431 0.77 -22.51 -12.23
CA LEU A 431 -0.08 -21.50 -12.87
C LEU A 431 0.26 -21.36 -14.36
N ALA A 432 1.54 -21.32 -14.70
CA ALA A 432 1.98 -21.15 -16.08
C ALA A 432 1.72 -22.41 -16.92
N MET A 433 2.09 -23.57 -16.40
CA MET A 433 2.14 -24.81 -17.17
C MET A 433 0.82 -25.58 -17.10
N GLY A 434 0.13 -25.62 -15.96
CA GLY A 434 -1.03 -26.47 -15.79
C GLY A 434 -0.73 -27.96 -15.99
N LYS A 435 -1.78 -28.76 -16.20
CA LYS A 435 -1.75 -30.20 -16.39
C LYS A 435 -2.90 -30.62 -17.31
N THR A 436 -2.57 -31.15 -18.47
CA THR A 436 -3.50 -31.55 -19.53
C THR A 436 -4.29 -32.81 -19.13
N LEU A 437 -5.41 -33.06 -19.83
CA LEU A 437 -6.19 -34.27 -19.61
C LEU A 437 -5.39 -35.55 -19.85
N GLN A 438 -4.53 -35.58 -20.87
CA GLN A 438 -3.69 -36.74 -21.15
C GLN A 438 -2.69 -36.99 -20.02
N GLU A 439 -2.00 -35.95 -19.54
CA GLU A 439 -1.09 -36.07 -18.39
C GLU A 439 -1.82 -36.60 -17.14
N VAL A 440 -3.06 -36.17 -16.89
CA VAL A 440 -3.89 -36.67 -15.78
C VAL A 440 -4.26 -38.14 -15.94
N LEU A 441 -4.61 -38.58 -17.16
CA LEU A 441 -4.94 -39.97 -17.47
C LEU A 441 -3.71 -40.88 -17.35
N ASP A 442 -2.55 -40.40 -17.80
CA ASP A 442 -1.27 -41.13 -17.73
C ASP A 442 -0.81 -41.37 -16.27
N GLU A 443 -1.24 -40.53 -15.32
CA GLU A 443 -1.07 -40.75 -13.87
C GLU A 443 -1.97 -41.87 -13.30
N GLY A 444 -2.81 -42.50 -14.12
CA GLY A 444 -3.75 -43.54 -13.70
C GLY A 444 -5.05 -43.00 -13.08
N THR A 445 -5.40 -41.73 -13.34
CA THR A 445 -6.67 -41.16 -12.89
C THR A 445 -7.84 -41.79 -13.65
N PRO A 446 -8.91 -42.25 -12.98
CA PRO A 446 -10.10 -42.74 -13.67
C PRO A 446 -10.69 -41.68 -14.62
N GLU A 447 -11.17 -42.10 -15.80
CA GLU A 447 -11.71 -41.18 -16.82
C GLU A 447 -12.82 -40.27 -16.29
N SER A 448 -13.65 -40.76 -15.36
CA SER A 448 -14.72 -39.98 -14.73
C SER A 448 -14.21 -38.85 -13.82
N LEU A 449 -13.00 -38.98 -13.27
CA LEU A 449 -12.38 -37.99 -12.39
C LEU A 449 -11.38 -37.09 -13.14
N ALA A 450 -10.83 -37.57 -14.26
CA ALA A 450 -9.76 -36.90 -14.97
C ALA A 450 -10.07 -35.43 -15.34
N PRO A 451 -11.27 -35.06 -15.85
CA PRO A 451 -11.61 -33.66 -16.13
C PRO A 451 -11.52 -32.72 -14.92
N HIS A 452 -11.80 -33.22 -13.71
CA HIS A 452 -11.73 -32.43 -12.47
C HIS A 452 -10.29 -32.21 -11.97
N ARG A 453 -9.35 -33.02 -12.45
CA ARG A 453 -7.92 -32.92 -12.11
C ARG A 453 -7.09 -32.20 -13.18
N VAL A 454 -7.74 -31.72 -14.24
CA VAL A 454 -7.10 -30.87 -15.26
C VAL A 454 -6.84 -29.48 -14.69
N PHE A 455 -5.65 -28.96 -15.00
CA PHE A 455 -5.27 -27.58 -14.73
C PHE A 455 -5.02 -26.92 -16.09
N ALA A 456 -5.82 -25.91 -16.44
CA ALA A 456 -5.73 -25.27 -17.74
C ALA A 456 -4.36 -24.59 -17.99
N GLY A 457 -3.63 -24.22 -16.94
CA GLY A 457 -2.39 -23.46 -17.05
C GLY A 457 -2.65 -22.07 -17.62
N ASN A 458 -1.64 -21.49 -18.26
CA ASN A 458 -1.70 -20.18 -18.93
C ASN A 458 -2.11 -19.00 -18.03
N ARG A 459 -1.88 -19.12 -16.72
CA ARG A 459 -2.22 -18.10 -15.73
C ARG A 459 -0.96 -17.30 -15.38
N PRO A 460 -1.01 -15.97 -15.52
CA PRO A 460 0.21 -15.18 -15.47
C PRO A 460 0.66 -14.88 -14.04
N SER A 461 1.99 -14.82 -13.85
CA SER A 461 2.57 -14.39 -12.58
C SER A 461 3.90 -13.67 -12.76
N ASN A 462 4.17 -12.71 -11.87
CA ASN A 462 5.51 -12.19 -11.61
C ASN A 462 6.08 -12.85 -10.34
N THR A 463 7.40 -13.04 -10.30
CA THR A 463 8.11 -13.42 -9.08
C THR A 463 9.17 -12.38 -8.75
N LEU A 464 9.00 -11.69 -7.63
CA LEU A 464 9.99 -10.83 -7.01
C LEU A 464 10.82 -11.69 -6.04
N LEU A 465 12.06 -12.02 -6.39
CA LEU A 465 12.99 -12.74 -5.54
C LEU A 465 14.03 -11.77 -4.96
N ILE A 466 14.13 -11.75 -3.64
CA ILE A 466 14.99 -10.82 -2.90
C ILE A 466 15.84 -11.60 -1.91
N GLU A 467 17.00 -11.09 -1.51
CA GLU A 467 17.87 -11.83 -0.60
C GLU A 467 17.25 -12.03 0.79
N LYS A 468 16.77 -10.95 1.43
CA LYS A 468 16.29 -10.95 2.82
C LYS A 468 15.41 -9.73 3.07
N LEU A 469 14.36 -9.86 3.88
CA LEU A 469 13.52 -8.72 4.28
C LEU A 469 14.22 -7.84 5.34
N THR A 470 14.99 -6.85 4.89
CA THR A 470 15.57 -5.80 5.75
C THR A 470 14.73 -4.50 5.70
N PRO A 471 14.98 -3.51 6.58
CA PRO A 471 14.34 -2.20 6.46
C PRO A 471 14.50 -1.57 5.07
N ALA A 472 15.71 -1.57 4.49
CA ALA A 472 15.92 -1.09 3.12
C ALA A 472 15.07 -1.86 2.09
N VAL A 473 15.01 -3.18 2.21
CA VAL A 473 14.22 -4.00 1.28
C VAL A 473 12.72 -3.70 1.36
N LEU A 474 12.19 -3.47 2.56
CA LEU A 474 10.80 -3.03 2.69
C LEU A 474 10.58 -1.69 1.98
N GLY A 475 11.47 -0.71 2.16
CA GLY A 475 11.40 0.58 1.47
C GLY A 475 11.41 0.42 -0.06
N LYS A 476 12.29 -0.44 -0.59
CA LYS A 476 12.35 -0.75 -2.03
C LYS A 476 11.05 -1.35 -2.54
N LEU A 477 10.49 -2.32 -1.82
CA LEU A 477 9.24 -2.97 -2.19
C LEU A 477 8.08 -1.97 -2.23
N ILE A 478 8.00 -1.06 -1.27
CA ILE A 478 6.92 -0.07 -1.26
C ILE A 478 7.10 0.92 -2.41
N ALA A 479 8.29 1.52 -2.57
CA ALA A 479 8.58 2.42 -3.69
C ALA A 479 8.33 1.77 -5.07
N LEU A 480 8.62 0.47 -5.20
CA LEU A 480 8.36 -0.29 -6.42
C LEU A 480 6.87 -0.22 -6.80
N TYR A 481 5.98 -0.45 -5.83
CA TYR A 481 4.54 -0.37 -6.05
C TYR A 481 4.04 1.07 -6.16
N GLU A 482 4.60 2.04 -5.42
CA GLU A 482 4.27 3.47 -5.56
C GLU A 482 4.47 3.94 -7.00
N HIS A 483 5.63 3.60 -7.58
CA HIS A 483 6.01 3.97 -8.95
C HIS A 483 5.31 3.13 -10.02
N SER A 484 4.96 1.88 -9.72
CA SER A 484 4.11 1.05 -10.60
C SER A 484 2.71 1.65 -10.71
N VAL A 485 2.12 2.08 -9.58
CA VAL A 485 0.83 2.78 -9.53
C VAL A 485 0.89 4.10 -10.30
N TYR A 486 1.96 4.87 -10.14
CA TYR A 486 2.12 6.12 -10.90
C TYR A 486 2.22 5.87 -12.40
N THR A 487 3.00 4.87 -12.82
CA THR A 487 3.11 4.44 -14.22
C THR A 487 1.73 4.13 -14.79
N GLN A 488 0.94 3.30 -14.10
CA GLN A 488 -0.42 2.97 -14.52
C GLN A 488 -1.31 4.21 -14.64
N GLY A 489 -1.26 5.10 -13.65
CA GLY A 489 -2.05 6.35 -13.64
C GLY A 489 -1.73 7.27 -14.82
N VAL A 490 -0.45 7.37 -15.18
CA VAL A 490 0.02 8.12 -16.36
C VAL A 490 -0.52 7.50 -17.65
N ILE A 491 -0.41 6.18 -17.82
CA ILE A 491 -0.95 5.50 -19.02
C ILE A 491 -2.46 5.71 -19.13
N TRP A 492 -3.19 5.53 -18.03
CA TRP A 492 -4.65 5.75 -17.99
C TRP A 492 -5.04 7.22 -18.03
N GLN A 493 -4.09 8.16 -18.01
CA GLN A 493 -4.31 9.60 -18.05
C GLN A 493 -5.28 10.08 -16.94
N ILE A 494 -5.20 9.47 -15.76
CA ILE A 494 -6.02 9.80 -14.57
C ILE A 494 -5.16 10.51 -13.51
N ASN A 495 -5.80 11.10 -12.51
CA ASN A 495 -5.10 11.64 -11.34
C ASN A 495 -4.95 10.56 -10.26
N PRO A 496 -3.74 10.02 -9.99
CA PRO A 496 -3.57 8.99 -8.97
C PRO A 496 -3.52 9.55 -7.54
N PHE A 497 -3.58 10.87 -7.36
CA PHE A 497 -3.25 11.52 -6.09
C PHE A 497 -4.43 12.17 -5.37
N ASP A 498 -5.58 12.30 -6.04
CA ASP A 498 -6.85 12.69 -5.39
C ASP A 498 -7.66 11.48 -4.89
N GLN A 499 -8.77 11.74 -4.20
CA GLN A 499 -9.71 10.70 -3.72
C GLN A 499 -11.15 11.22 -3.53
N TRP A 500 -11.69 11.98 -4.50
CA TRP A 500 -13.02 12.59 -4.37
C TRP A 500 -14.17 11.62 -4.05
N GLY A 501 -14.01 10.34 -4.43
CA GLY A 501 -15.02 9.29 -4.23
C GLY A 501 -15.38 9.01 -2.76
N VAL A 502 -14.54 9.41 -1.79
CA VAL A 502 -14.80 9.15 -0.36
C VAL A 502 -15.69 10.20 0.32
N GLU A 503 -15.93 11.34 -0.31
CA GLU A 503 -16.57 12.50 0.35
C GLU A 503 -18.09 12.33 0.52
N LEU A 504 -18.78 11.68 -0.41
CA LEU A 504 -20.23 11.50 -0.34
C LEU A 504 -20.66 10.72 0.91
N GLY A 505 -19.95 9.62 1.22
CA GLY A 505 -20.21 8.81 2.41
C GLY A 505 -20.04 9.63 3.71
N LYS A 506 -18.99 10.47 3.79
CA LYS A 506 -18.75 11.33 4.95
C LYS A 506 -19.87 12.35 5.17
N VAL A 507 -20.35 12.98 4.09
CA VAL A 507 -21.46 13.95 4.17
C VAL A 507 -22.75 13.27 4.64
N LEU A 508 -23.07 12.10 4.07
CA LEU A 508 -24.26 11.33 4.44
C LEU A 508 -24.20 10.84 5.89
N ALA A 509 -23.04 10.33 6.34
CA ALA A 509 -22.85 9.90 7.72
C ALA A 509 -23.04 11.05 8.73
N LYS A 510 -22.46 12.23 8.46
CA LYS A 510 -22.64 13.42 9.32
C LYS A 510 -24.10 13.85 9.44
N ARG A 511 -24.91 13.62 8.39
CA ARG A 511 -26.36 13.88 8.42
C ARG A 511 -27.11 12.83 9.25
N ILE A 512 -26.75 11.56 9.11
CA ILE A 512 -27.45 10.44 9.77
C ILE A 512 -27.15 10.36 11.27
N ILE A 513 -25.93 10.69 11.72
CA ILE A 513 -25.56 10.62 13.15
C ILE A 513 -26.56 11.31 14.10
N PRO A 514 -26.89 12.61 13.93
CA PRO A 514 -27.87 13.27 14.80
C PRO A 514 -29.28 12.69 14.67
N GLU A 515 -29.60 12.08 13.53
CA GLU A 515 -30.86 11.35 13.38
C GLU A 515 -30.83 10.07 14.23
N LEU A 516 -29.75 9.29 14.26
CA LEU A 516 -29.67 8.09 15.12
C LEU A 516 -29.77 8.40 16.63
N GLU A 517 -29.46 9.62 17.04
CA GLU A 517 -29.54 10.10 18.42
C GLU A 517 -30.90 10.70 18.80
N SER A 518 -31.75 11.00 17.82
CA SER A 518 -33.04 11.65 18.04
C SER A 518 -34.21 10.67 17.89
N ASP A 519 -35.10 10.62 18.87
CA ASP A 519 -36.29 9.75 18.82
C ASP A 519 -37.34 10.19 17.79
N SER A 520 -37.31 11.45 17.37
CA SER A 520 -38.37 12.08 16.58
C SER A 520 -37.89 12.87 15.37
N ALA A 521 -36.65 12.68 14.92
CA ALA A 521 -36.17 13.40 13.74
C ALA A 521 -36.93 12.96 12.47
N ASP A 522 -37.36 13.94 11.68
CA ASP A 522 -38.00 13.75 10.39
C ASP A 522 -36.99 13.24 9.36
N LEU A 523 -37.24 12.04 8.83
CA LEU A 523 -36.28 11.32 7.99
C LEU A 523 -36.55 11.56 6.51
N GLN A 524 -35.58 12.19 5.83
CA GLN A 524 -35.68 12.61 4.44
C GLN A 524 -34.66 11.87 3.56
N HIS A 525 -34.61 10.54 3.67
CA HIS A 525 -33.80 9.65 2.83
C HIS A 525 -34.70 8.74 1.96
N ASP A 526 -34.08 7.80 1.23
CA ASP A 526 -34.84 6.74 0.57
C ASP A 526 -35.53 5.82 1.60
N SER A 527 -36.55 5.10 1.15
CA SER A 527 -37.39 4.28 2.02
C SER A 527 -36.63 3.18 2.76
N SER A 528 -35.53 2.67 2.21
CA SER A 528 -34.71 1.66 2.88
C SER A 528 -33.92 2.28 4.03
N THR A 529 -33.26 3.40 3.80
CA THR A 529 -32.47 4.10 4.82
C THR A 529 -33.35 4.57 5.98
N ASN A 530 -34.53 5.13 5.69
CA ASN A 530 -35.50 5.53 6.72
C ASN A 530 -35.91 4.33 7.60
N GLN A 531 -36.29 3.21 6.99
CA GLN A 531 -36.69 2.01 7.71
C GLN A 531 -35.56 1.47 8.59
N LEU A 532 -34.31 1.51 8.12
CA LEU A 532 -33.15 1.05 8.90
C LEU A 532 -32.87 1.95 10.11
N ILE A 533 -32.98 3.28 9.95
CA ILE A 533 -32.82 4.24 11.06
C ILE A 533 -33.90 4.00 12.12
N GLU A 534 -35.17 3.91 11.72
CA GLU A 534 -36.29 3.63 12.63
C GLU A 534 -36.09 2.29 13.36
N ARG A 535 -35.69 1.25 12.62
CA ARG A 535 -35.42 -0.08 13.18
C ARG A 535 -34.27 -0.04 14.18
N TYR A 536 -33.18 0.66 13.86
CA TYR A 536 -32.03 0.84 14.74
C TYR A 536 -32.43 1.55 16.04
N ARG A 537 -33.14 2.69 15.96
CA ARG A 537 -33.64 3.41 17.13
C ARG A 537 -34.50 2.51 18.01
N SER A 538 -35.45 1.78 17.41
CA SER A 538 -36.31 0.83 18.14
C SER A 538 -35.55 -0.29 18.83
N MET A 539 -34.39 -0.71 18.33
CA MET A 539 -33.55 -1.74 18.96
C MET A 539 -32.63 -1.17 20.04
N LYS A 540 -32.16 0.07 19.87
CA LYS A 540 -31.22 0.74 20.78
C LYS A 540 -31.87 1.07 22.12
N GLY A 541 -33.18 1.33 22.13
CA GLY A 541 -33.93 1.74 23.32
C GLY A 541 -34.23 3.22 23.26
#